data_AF-A0A2R7T3R3-F1
#
_entry.id   AF-A0A2R7T3R3-F1
#
_cell.length_a   1.000
_cell.length_b   1.000
_cell.length_c   1.000
_cell.angle_alpha   90.00
_cell.angle_beta   90.00
_cell.angle_gamma   90.00
#
_symmetry.space_group_name_H-M   'P 1'
#
loop_
_entity.id
_entity.type
_entity.pdbx_description
1 polymer ?
#
loop_
_entity_poly.entity_id
_entity_poly.type
_entity_poly.pdbx_seq_one_letter_code
_entity_poly.pdbx_strand_id
1 'polypeptide(L)'
;MLLDSAIDALGESGTLALGACVIGALFGFFAQRSKFCLRSAVIEFSRNQTGGRLTVWLFAFATAVGVTQWLAWIGGFDAGNARQIAARGSLSGAAIGGALFGMGMILARGCSSRLLVLAAQGNLRSLLSGLIFAVSAQSALTGALSPLRAAMSEWWTIDGGGARD
;
A
#
# COMPACT_ATOMS: atom_id res chain seq x y z
N MET A 1 -5.56 22.36 15.84
CA MET A 1 -5.44 22.58 17.30
C MET A 1 -4.52 21.55 17.97
N LEU A 2 -4.86 20.25 18.08
CA LEU A 2 -3.92 19.27 18.66
C LEU A 2 -2.64 19.06 17.83
N LEU A 3 -2.77 19.08 16.49
CA LEU A 3 -1.61 18.98 15.59
C LEU A 3 -0.72 20.23 15.67
N ASP A 4 -1.32 21.43 15.72
CA ASP A 4 -0.58 22.68 15.90
C ASP A 4 0.23 22.69 17.19
N SER A 5 -0.36 22.27 18.31
CA SER A 5 0.35 22.20 19.60
C SER A 5 1.49 21.18 19.58
N ALA A 6 1.34 20.07 18.85
CA ALA A 6 2.40 19.08 18.69
C ALA A 6 3.54 19.61 17.80
N ILE A 7 3.22 20.32 16.73
CA ILE A 7 4.19 20.93 15.81
C ILE A 7 4.98 22.04 16.52
N ASP A 8 4.32 22.86 17.34
CA ASP A 8 4.96 23.93 18.10
C ASP A 8 5.95 23.39 19.15
N ALA A 9 5.62 22.25 19.78
CA ALA A 9 6.45 21.64 20.81
C ALA A 9 7.60 20.76 20.29
N LEU A 10 7.38 20.00 19.20
CA LEU A 10 8.34 18.99 18.69
C LEU A 10 8.94 19.34 17.32
N GLY A 11 8.48 20.43 16.70
CA GLY A 11 8.74 20.73 15.31
C GLY A 11 7.98 19.80 14.35
N GLU A 12 7.97 20.20 13.08
CA GLU A 12 7.29 19.46 12.01
C GLU A 12 7.88 18.04 11.84
N SER A 13 9.21 17.93 11.81
CA SER A 13 9.91 16.64 11.69
C SER A 13 9.63 15.70 12.86
N GLY A 14 9.57 16.21 14.09
CA GLY A 14 9.31 15.40 15.29
C GLY A 14 7.87 14.88 15.32
N THR A 15 6.92 15.72 14.94
CA THR A 15 5.50 15.35 14.83
C THR A 15 5.28 14.28 13.76
N LEU A 16 5.94 14.43 12.59
CA LEU A 16 5.88 13.45 11.52
C LEU A 16 6.50 12.10 11.94
N ALA A 17 7.65 12.13 12.61
CA ALA A 17 8.32 10.91 13.10
C ALA A 17 7.47 10.17 14.14
N LEU A 18 6.88 10.89 15.11
CA LEU A 18 5.98 10.27 16.09
C LEU A 18 4.71 9.72 15.42
N GLY A 19 4.11 10.46 14.50
CA GLY A 19 2.96 10.00 13.73
C GLY A 19 3.26 8.70 12.98
N ALA A 20 4.41 8.65 12.28
CA ALA A 20 4.87 7.46 11.58
C ALA A 20 5.13 6.29 12.54
N CYS A 21 5.73 6.53 13.71
CA CYS A 21 5.95 5.51 14.74
C CYS A 21 4.63 4.93 15.29
N VAL A 22 3.67 5.78 15.65
CA VAL A 22 2.37 5.34 16.17
C VAL A 22 1.60 4.54 15.11
N ILE A 23 1.51 5.04 13.88
CA ILE A 23 0.83 4.36 12.78
C ILE A 23 1.53 3.03 12.46
N GLY A 24 2.87 3.03 12.40
CA GLY A 24 3.68 1.83 12.14
C GLY A 24 3.52 0.77 13.23
N ALA A 25 3.52 1.15 14.50
CA ALA A 25 3.31 0.24 15.63
C ALA A 25 1.91 -0.39 15.61
N LEU A 26 0.87 0.43 15.40
CA LEU A 26 -0.51 -0.06 15.27
C LEU A 26 -0.65 -1.01 14.07
N PHE A 27 -0.17 -0.59 12.90
CA PHE A 27 -0.19 -1.42 11.70
C PHE A 27 0.54 -2.74 11.91
N GLY A 28 1.75 -2.73 12.49
CA GLY A 28 2.53 -3.93 12.77
C GLY A 28 1.80 -4.90 13.72
N PHE A 29 1.25 -4.37 14.82
CA PHE A 29 0.48 -5.16 15.78
C PHE A 29 -0.74 -5.84 15.13
N PHE A 30 -1.54 -5.06 14.40
CA PHE A 30 -2.72 -5.59 13.70
C PHE A 30 -2.35 -6.54 12.57
N ALA A 31 -1.31 -6.25 11.79
CA ALA A 31 -0.84 -7.10 10.69
C ALA A 31 -0.33 -8.46 11.21
N GLN A 32 0.38 -8.48 12.34
CA GLN A 32 0.82 -9.71 13.00
C GLN A 32 -0.35 -10.56 13.49
N ARG A 33 -1.36 -9.93 14.12
CA ARG A 33 -2.52 -10.64 14.67
C ARG A 33 -3.47 -11.17 13.59
N SER A 34 -3.77 -10.34 12.59
CA SER A 34 -4.75 -10.63 11.54
C SER A 34 -4.25 -11.61 10.47
N LYS A 35 -2.93 -11.81 10.35
CA LYS A 35 -2.29 -12.58 9.26
C LYS A 35 -2.79 -12.11 7.88
N PHE A 36 -3.10 -10.82 7.75
CA PHE A 36 -3.61 -10.19 6.54
C PHE A 36 -2.64 -10.40 5.37
N CYS A 37 -3.08 -11.12 4.34
CA CYS A 37 -2.30 -11.26 3.12
C CYS A 37 -3.22 -11.41 1.91
N LEU A 38 -3.15 -10.43 1.00
CA LEU A 38 -3.84 -10.41 -0.29
C LEU A 38 -3.65 -11.73 -1.05
N ARG A 39 -2.42 -12.24 -1.10
CA ARG A 39 -2.10 -13.53 -1.75
C ARG A 39 -2.94 -14.69 -1.22
N SER A 40 -3.14 -14.77 0.10
CA SER A 40 -3.93 -15.85 0.69
C SER A 40 -5.41 -15.71 0.34
N ALA A 41 -5.94 -14.49 0.35
CA ALA A 41 -7.33 -14.22 -0.03
C ALA A 41 -7.59 -14.59 -1.49
N VAL A 42 -6.68 -14.23 -2.41
CA VAL A 42 -6.79 -14.57 -3.84
C VAL A 42 -6.73 -16.08 -4.09
N ILE A 43 -5.81 -16.80 -3.43
CA ILE A 43 -5.70 -18.27 -3.57
C ILE A 43 -6.95 -18.96 -3.02
N GLU A 44 -7.48 -18.48 -1.90
CA GLU A 44 -8.67 -19.02 -1.24
C GLU A 44 -9.93 -18.81 -2.10
N PHE A 45 -10.08 -17.61 -2.67
CA PHE A 45 -11.11 -17.28 -3.65
C PHE A 45 -11.00 -18.16 -4.92
N SER A 46 -9.80 -18.27 -5.50
CA SER A 46 -9.57 -19.07 -6.71
C SER A 46 -9.84 -20.57 -6.50
N ARG A 47 -9.67 -21.08 -5.28
CA ARG A 47 -9.95 -22.49 -4.93
C ARG A 47 -11.39 -22.71 -4.46
N ASN A 48 -12.24 -21.67 -4.50
CA ASN A 48 -13.62 -21.70 -4.02
C ASN A 48 -13.75 -22.19 -2.57
N GLN A 49 -12.72 -21.91 -1.75
CA GLN A 49 -12.68 -22.28 -0.35
C GLN A 49 -13.17 -21.09 0.47
N THR A 50 -14.21 -21.28 1.28
CA THR A 50 -14.68 -20.26 2.23
C THR A 50 -13.83 -20.32 3.50
N GLY A 51 -12.61 -19.81 3.43
CA GLY A 51 -11.81 -19.58 4.63
C GLY A 51 -12.08 -18.21 5.25
N GLY A 52 -11.65 -18.02 6.49
CA GLY A 52 -11.79 -16.74 7.20
C GLY A 52 -10.89 -15.62 6.65
N ARG A 53 -9.91 -15.92 5.79
CA ARG A 53 -8.90 -14.93 5.36
C ARG A 53 -9.43 -14.01 4.28
N LEU A 54 -10.26 -14.53 3.38
CA LEU A 54 -10.99 -13.72 2.41
C LEU A 54 -11.95 -12.74 3.10
N THR A 55 -12.72 -13.23 4.09
CA THR A 55 -13.68 -12.40 4.84
C THR A 55 -12.99 -11.27 5.60
N VAL A 56 -11.89 -11.56 6.30
CA VAL A 56 -11.10 -10.53 7.00
C VAL A 56 -10.53 -9.51 6.02
N TRP A 57 -10.06 -9.94 4.85
CA TRP A 57 -9.55 -9.02 3.83
C TRP A 57 -10.65 -8.11 3.28
N LEU A 58 -11.82 -8.67 2.92
CA LEU A 58 -12.96 -7.91 2.42
C LEU A 58 -13.50 -6.92 3.46
N PHE A 59 -13.59 -7.34 4.72
CA PHE A 59 -14.04 -6.47 5.81
C PHE A 59 -13.07 -5.32 6.03
N ALA A 60 -11.76 -5.59 6.05
CA ALA A 60 -10.73 -4.55 6.17
C ALA A 60 -10.76 -3.58 4.97
N PHE A 61 -10.92 -4.11 3.75
CA PHE A 61 -11.03 -3.30 2.54
C PHE A 61 -12.28 -2.41 2.55
N ALA A 62 -13.44 -2.98 2.85
CA ALA A 62 -14.70 -2.23 2.93
C ALA A 62 -14.65 -1.16 4.03
N THR A 63 -14.07 -1.48 5.19
CA THR A 63 -13.88 -0.51 6.28
C THR A 63 -12.94 0.61 5.85
N ALA A 64 -11.82 0.30 5.20
CA ALA A 64 -10.88 1.30 4.71
C ALA A 64 -11.56 2.28 3.73
N VAL A 65 -12.28 1.76 2.73
CA VAL A 65 -13.01 2.57 1.76
C VAL A 65 -14.11 3.39 2.44
N GLY A 66 -14.92 2.77 3.31
CA GLY A 66 -16.00 3.46 4.00
C GLY A 66 -15.50 4.62 4.87
N VAL A 67 -14.43 4.39 5.65
CA VAL A 67 -13.82 5.41 6.50
C VAL A 67 -13.18 6.52 5.66
N THR A 68 -12.48 6.20 4.57
CA THR A 68 -11.88 7.24 3.71
C THR A 68 -12.93 8.12 3.05
N GLN A 69 -14.03 7.52 2.57
CA GLN A 69 -15.14 8.27 1.98
C GLN A 69 -15.86 9.13 3.04
N TRP A 70 -16.05 8.60 4.25
CA TRP A 70 -16.64 9.35 5.35
C TRP A 70 -15.76 10.55 5.75
N LEU A 71 -14.44 10.36 5.86
CA LEU A 71 -13.49 11.43 6.14
C LEU A 71 -13.48 12.52 5.06
N ALA A 72 -13.57 12.13 3.79
CA ALA A 72 -13.69 13.07 2.68
C ALA A 72 -14.99 13.87 2.75
N TRP A 73 -16.10 13.21 3.11
CA TRP A 73 -17.42 13.86 3.19
C TRP A 73 -17.52 14.91 4.31
N ILE A 74 -16.91 14.64 5.46
CA ILE A 74 -16.86 15.60 6.59
C ILE A 74 -15.81 16.71 6.42
N GLY A 75 -15.10 16.75 5.28
CA GLY A 75 -14.04 17.73 5.01
C GLY A 75 -12.76 17.53 5.83
N GLY A 76 -12.60 16.37 6.49
CA GLY A 76 -11.43 16.05 7.29
C GLY A 76 -10.22 15.54 6.49
N PHE A 77 -10.41 15.27 5.20
CA PHE A 77 -9.37 14.79 4.29
C PHE A 77 -9.69 15.18 2.85
N ASP A 78 -8.75 15.81 2.16
CA ASP A 78 -8.84 16.08 0.73
C ASP A 78 -8.15 14.97 -0.07
N ALA A 79 -8.95 14.09 -0.65
CA ALA A 79 -8.48 13.00 -1.50
C ALA A 79 -7.82 13.49 -2.81
N GLY A 80 -8.14 14.71 -3.26
CA GLY A 80 -7.56 15.32 -4.46
C GLY A 80 -6.09 15.70 -4.28
N ASN A 81 -5.66 15.97 -3.05
CA ASN A 81 -4.28 16.35 -2.73
C ASN A 81 -3.38 15.14 -2.41
N ALA A 82 -3.97 13.95 -2.27
CA ALA A 82 -3.21 12.73 -2.02
C ALA A 82 -2.44 12.30 -3.28
N ARG A 83 -1.11 12.40 -3.27
CA ARG A 83 -0.24 12.06 -4.43
C ARG A 83 -0.55 10.71 -5.10
N GLN A 84 -1.00 9.73 -4.33
CA GLN A 84 -1.34 8.38 -4.82
C GLN A 84 -2.68 8.31 -5.58
N ILE A 85 -3.58 9.27 -5.35
CA ILE A 85 -4.90 9.40 -5.98
C ILE A 85 -4.87 10.51 -7.06
N ALA A 86 -4.01 11.50 -6.86
CA ALA A 86 -3.82 12.66 -7.74
C ALA A 86 -2.96 12.36 -8.99
N ALA A 87 -2.22 11.25 -9.06
CA ALA A 87 -1.47 10.93 -10.27
C ALA A 87 -2.42 10.58 -11.43
N ARG A 88 -2.09 10.98 -12.68
CA ARG A 88 -2.84 10.54 -13.88
C ARG A 88 -2.97 9.02 -13.87
N GLY A 89 -4.19 8.52 -14.01
CA GLY A 89 -4.46 7.10 -14.04
C GLY A 89 -3.87 6.47 -15.31
N SER A 90 -3.10 5.40 -15.17
CA SER A 90 -2.64 4.59 -16.30
C SER A 90 -3.21 3.19 -16.17
N LEU A 91 -4.08 2.80 -17.10
CA LEU A 91 -4.67 1.47 -17.12
C LEU A 91 -3.62 0.42 -17.49
N SER A 92 -2.75 0.76 -18.45
CA SER A 92 -1.63 -0.10 -18.84
C SER A 92 -0.65 -0.33 -17.69
N GLY A 93 -0.33 0.74 -16.95
CA GLY A 93 0.52 0.67 -15.76
C GLY A 93 -0.10 -0.18 -14.66
N ALA A 94 -1.39 -0.02 -14.39
CA ALA A 94 -2.11 -0.82 -13.40
C ALA A 94 -2.17 -2.32 -13.77
N ALA A 95 -2.49 -2.64 -15.04
CA ALA A 95 -2.59 -4.02 -15.50
C ALA A 95 -1.23 -4.73 -15.49
N ILE A 96 -0.21 -4.13 -16.11
CA ILE A 96 1.11 -4.78 -16.22
C ILE A 96 1.82 -4.78 -14.86
N GLY A 97 1.76 -3.67 -14.11
CA GLY A 97 2.31 -3.59 -12.77
C GLY A 97 1.65 -4.57 -11.80
N GLY A 98 0.32 -4.70 -11.86
CA GLY A 98 -0.43 -5.67 -11.07
C GLY A 98 -0.05 -7.12 -11.39
N ALA A 99 0.12 -7.46 -12.67
CA ALA A 99 0.55 -8.78 -13.10
C ALA A 99 1.97 -9.12 -12.62
N LEU A 100 2.93 -8.20 -12.79
CA LEU A 100 4.31 -8.36 -12.34
C LEU A 100 4.38 -8.49 -10.80
N PHE A 101 3.65 -7.64 -10.08
CA PHE A 101 3.58 -7.72 -8.62
C PHE A 101 2.95 -9.04 -8.15
N GLY A 102 1.88 -9.49 -8.81
CA GLY A 102 1.23 -10.78 -8.56
C GLY A 102 2.17 -11.97 -8.78
N MET A 103 2.86 -12.02 -9.91
CA MET A 103 3.85 -13.05 -10.23
C MET A 103 4.98 -13.05 -9.20
N GLY A 104 5.48 -11.86 -8.84
CA GLY A 104 6.48 -11.68 -7.78
C GLY A 104 6.03 -12.21 -6.42
N MET A 105 4.78 -11.96 -6.01
CA MET A 105 4.23 -12.49 -4.76
C MET A 105 4.19 -14.02 -4.72
N ILE A 106 3.94 -14.68 -5.87
CA ILE A 106 3.95 -16.15 -5.97
C ILE A 106 5.39 -16.67 -5.88
N LEU A 107 6.31 -16.08 -6.64
CA LEU A 107 7.73 -16.46 -6.69
C LEU A 107 8.43 -16.27 -5.33
N ALA A 108 8.24 -15.10 -4.71
CA ALA A 108 8.78 -14.78 -3.38
C ALA A 108 8.02 -15.46 -2.23
N ARG A 109 6.93 -16.17 -2.53
CA ARG A 109 6.06 -16.88 -1.57
C ARG A 109 5.47 -15.99 -0.46
N GLY A 110 5.24 -14.71 -0.73
CA GLY A 110 4.58 -13.81 0.23
C GLY A 110 4.16 -12.47 -0.36
N CYS A 111 3.30 -11.76 0.36
CA CYS A 111 2.88 -10.39 0.06
C CYS A 111 3.75 -9.39 0.82
N SER A 112 3.89 -8.15 0.31
CA SER A 112 4.74 -7.10 0.89
C SER A 112 4.53 -6.91 2.39
N SER A 113 3.27 -6.78 2.84
CA SER A 113 2.92 -6.63 4.25
C SER A 113 3.40 -7.81 5.11
N ARG A 114 3.21 -9.04 4.63
CA ARG A 114 3.59 -10.24 5.38
C ARG A 114 5.10 -10.49 5.36
N LEU A 115 5.80 -10.08 4.30
CA LEU A 115 7.26 -10.14 4.28
C LEU A 115 7.87 -9.24 5.36
N LEU A 116 7.33 -8.04 5.54
CA LEU A 116 7.77 -7.09 6.58
C LEU A 116 7.55 -7.66 7.99
N VAL A 117 6.35 -8.19 8.27
CA VAL A 117 6.04 -8.79 9.58
C VAL A 117 6.90 -10.02 9.86
N LEU A 118 7.09 -10.90 8.88
CA LEU A 118 7.93 -12.09 9.04
C LEU A 118 9.41 -11.75 9.21
N ALA A 119 9.91 -10.71 8.53
CA ALA A 119 11.27 -10.22 8.72
C ALA A 119 11.47 -9.72 10.16
N ALA A 120 10.49 -8.99 10.72
CA ALA A 120 10.51 -8.53 12.11
C ALA A 120 10.47 -9.69 13.13
N GLN A 121 9.94 -10.87 12.75
CA GLN A 121 9.94 -12.08 13.57
C GLN A 121 11.22 -12.93 13.45
N GLY A 122 12.26 -12.42 12.76
CA GLY A 122 13.55 -13.12 12.62
C GLY A 122 13.64 -14.07 11.42
N ASN A 123 12.71 -13.99 10.46
CA ASN A 123 12.79 -14.80 9.25
C ASN A 123 13.77 -14.19 8.23
N LEU A 124 14.98 -14.74 8.16
CA LEU A 124 16.05 -14.24 7.28
C LEU A 124 15.67 -14.31 5.78
N ARG A 125 14.92 -15.33 5.36
CA ARG A 125 14.43 -15.42 3.97
C ARG A 125 13.52 -14.23 3.66
N SER A 126 12.60 -13.95 4.57
CA SER A 126 11.66 -12.84 4.41
C SER A 126 12.36 -11.49 4.39
N LEU A 127 13.41 -11.33 5.22
CA LEU A 127 14.24 -10.13 5.24
C LEU A 127 14.93 -9.93 3.89
N LEU A 128 15.59 -10.96 3.36
CA LEU A 128 16.30 -10.87 2.08
C LEU A 128 15.33 -10.60 0.91
N SER A 129 14.23 -11.35 0.83
CA SER A 129 13.20 -11.11 -0.20
C SER A 129 12.56 -9.72 -0.07
N GLY A 130 12.36 -9.24 1.16
CA GLY A 130 11.85 -7.90 1.44
C GLY A 130 12.82 -6.80 1.03
N LEU A 131 14.12 -7.00 1.25
CA LEU A 131 15.16 -6.07 0.82
C LEU A 131 15.23 -5.99 -0.71
N ILE A 132 15.23 -7.13 -1.40
CA ILE A 132 15.21 -7.18 -2.88
C ILE A 132 13.97 -6.45 -3.39
N PHE A 133 12.79 -6.72 -2.80
CA PHE A 133 11.56 -6.00 -3.13
C PHE A 133 11.70 -4.49 -2.96
N ALA A 134 12.26 -4.02 -1.83
CA ALA A 134 12.44 -2.59 -1.57
C ALA A 134 13.39 -1.93 -2.58
N VAL A 135 14.52 -2.57 -2.90
CA VAL A 135 15.48 -2.08 -3.89
C VAL A 135 14.87 -2.05 -5.30
N SER A 136 14.14 -3.09 -5.70
CA SER A 136 13.44 -3.13 -6.99
C SER A 136 12.32 -2.08 -7.07
N ALA A 137 11.59 -1.84 -5.97
CA ALA A 137 10.57 -0.80 -5.92
C ALA A 137 11.21 0.59 -6.05
N GLN A 138 12.31 0.85 -5.33
CA GLN A 138 13.03 2.12 -5.42
C GLN A 138 13.63 2.33 -6.81
N SER A 139 14.17 1.27 -7.44
CA SER A 139 14.74 1.35 -8.79
C SER A 139 13.68 1.64 -9.86
N ALA A 140 12.45 1.18 -9.67
CA ALA A 140 11.32 1.49 -10.54
C ALA A 140 10.74 2.91 -10.31
N LEU A 141 10.80 3.42 -9.08
CA LEU A 141 10.30 4.76 -8.75
C LEU A 141 11.25 5.86 -9.24
N THR A 142 12.53 5.80 -8.86
CA THR A 142 13.51 6.87 -9.14
C THR A 142 14.83 6.37 -9.70
N GLY A 143 15.00 5.06 -9.90
CA GLY A 143 16.25 4.48 -10.40
C GLY A 143 16.22 4.14 -11.88
N ALA A 144 17.02 3.15 -12.26
CA ALA A 144 17.23 2.74 -13.65
C ALA A 144 15.98 2.19 -14.36
N LEU A 145 14.99 1.67 -13.62
CA LEU A 145 13.73 1.17 -14.18
C LEU A 145 12.68 2.27 -14.36
N SER A 146 12.95 3.51 -13.92
CA SER A 146 12.02 4.63 -14.07
C SER A 146 11.62 4.96 -15.53
N PRO A 147 12.52 4.97 -16.55
CA PRO A 147 12.09 5.23 -17.93
C PRO A 147 11.21 4.10 -18.48
N LEU A 148 11.51 2.85 -18.11
CA LEU A 148 10.71 1.70 -18.51
C LEU A 148 9.30 1.77 -17.89
N ARG A 149 9.21 2.10 -16.60
CA ARG A 149 7.92 2.33 -15.93
C ARG A 149 7.12 3.43 -16.62
N ALA A 150 7.77 4.54 -16.98
CA ALA A 150 7.13 5.67 -17.65
C ALA A 150 6.58 5.25 -19.03
N ALA A 151 7.38 4.59 -19.86
CA ALA A 151 6.98 4.10 -21.19
C ALA A 151 5.77 3.14 -21.11
N MET A 152 5.79 2.22 -20.14
CA MET A 152 4.68 1.28 -19.93
C MET A 152 3.40 2.00 -19.45
N SER A 153 3.56 3.06 -18.65
CA SER A 153 2.42 3.84 -18.14
C SER A 153 1.78 4.76 -19.18
N GLU A 154 2.50 5.12 -20.24
CA GLU A 154 2.00 6.03 -21.27
C GLU A 154 1.10 5.33 -22.30
N TRP A 155 1.21 4.00 -22.42
CA TRP A 155 0.50 3.23 -23.46
C TRP A 155 -1.02 3.36 -23.38
N TRP A 156 -1.59 3.37 -22.17
CA TRP A 156 -3.02 3.61 -21.97
C TRP A 156 -3.22 4.51 -20.75
N THR A 157 -3.13 5.81 -21.00
CA THR A 157 -3.48 6.82 -20.00
C THR A 157 -4.98 7.09 -20.02
N ILE A 158 -5.54 7.32 -18.85
CA ILE A 158 -6.91 7.78 -18.66
C ILE A 158 -6.80 9.20 -18.11
N ASP A 159 -7.36 10.17 -18.84
CA ASP A 159 -7.50 11.52 -18.31
C ASP A 159 -8.35 11.47 -17.04
N GLY A 160 -7.86 12.10 -15.97
CA GLY A 160 -8.61 12.18 -14.72
C GLY A 160 -9.88 12.98 -14.99
N GLY A 161 -11.06 12.40 -14.72
CA GLY A 161 -12.35 13.05 -14.96
C GLY A 161 -12.47 14.41 -14.29
N GLY A 162 -13.31 15.28 -14.86
CA GLY A 162 -13.40 16.75 -14.66
C GLY A 162 -13.73 17.30 -13.26
N ALA A 163 -13.43 16.58 -12.19
CA ALA A 163 -13.38 17.12 -10.82
C ALA A 163 -11.96 17.64 -10.47
N ARG A 164 -11.17 17.99 -11.48
CA ARG A 164 -9.72 18.25 -11.38
C ARG A 164 -9.28 19.59 -11.98
N ASP A 165 -10.25 20.44 -12.31
CA ASP A 165 -10.07 21.87 -12.62
C ASP A 165 -10.70 22.70 -11.49
#